data_AF-A0A960ZQX7-F1
#
_entry.id   AF-A0A960ZQX7-F1
#
_cell.length_a   1.000
_cell.length_b   1.000
_cell.length_c   1.000
_cell.angle_alpha   90.00
_cell.angle_beta   90.00
_cell.angle_gamma   90.00
#
_symmetry.space_group_name_H-M   'P 1'
#
loop_
_entity.id
_entity.type
_entity.pdbx_description
1 polymer ?
#
loop_
_entity_poly.entity_id
_entity_poly.type
_entity_poly.pdbx_seq_one_letter_code
_entity_poly.pdbx_strand_id
1 'polypeptide(L)' 'MIKKIVIVLAVLIAVLLIVASFQPDTMEVTRSTTIAAPPAAVFAVVNDFRRWDEWSPWAKLDPEMTKTLEGPPTGVGA' A
#
# COMPACT_ATOMS: atom_id res chain seq x y z
N MET A 1 -36.33 24.90 10.67
CA MET A 1 -35.98 23.73 9.81
C MET A 1 -34.48 23.46 9.81
N ILE A 2 -33.62 24.48 9.64
CA ILE A 2 -32.15 24.35 9.68
C ILE A 2 -31.61 23.61 10.92
N LYS A 3 -32.14 23.90 12.12
CA LYS A 3 -31.72 23.24 13.37
C LYS A 3 -31.94 21.72 13.33
N LYS A 4 -33.05 21.26 12.75
CA LYS A 4 -33.35 19.82 12.62
C LYS A 4 -32.37 19.14 11.66
N ILE A 5 -32.03 19.81 10.56
CA ILE A 5 -31.07 19.31 9.57
C ILE A 5 -29.67 19.16 10.21
N VAL A 6 -29.22 20.18 10.96
CA VAL A 6 -27.93 20.13 11.66
C VAL A 6 -27.89 19.01 12.70
N ILE A 7 -28.97 18.81 13.46
CA ILE A 7 -29.06 17.70 14.44
C ILE A 7 -28.97 16.35 13.73
N VAL A 8 -29.73 16.15 12.65
CA VAL A 8 -29.70 14.89 11.89
C VAL A 8 -28.29 14.64 11.32
N LEU A 9 -27.65 15.66 10.76
CA LEU A 9 -26.29 15.54 10.24
C LEU A 9 -25.27 15.20 11.33
N ALA A 10 -25.36 15.85 12.50
CA ALA A 10 -24.49 15.57 13.64
C ALA A 10 -24.66 14.12 14.13
N VAL A 11 -25.90 13.61 14.18
CA VAL A 11 -26.18 12.22 14.53
C VAL A 11 -25.58 11.27 13.50
N LEU A 12 -25.73 11.55 12.20
CA LEU A 12 -25.14 10.72 11.14
C LEU A 12 -23.61 10.67 11.23
N ILE A 13 -22.96 11.81 11.47
CA ILE A 13 -21.51 11.89 11.67
C ILE A 13 -21.10 11.11 12.92
N ALA A 14 -21.81 11.27 14.04
CA ALA A 14 -21.51 10.56 15.27
C ALA A 14 -21.62 9.02 15.09
N VAL A 15 -22.67 8.55 14.41
CA VAL A 15 -22.84 7.13 14.09
C VAL A 15 -21.71 6.63 13.21
N LEU A 16 -21.34 7.39 12.16
CA LEU A 16 -20.22 7.04 11.28
C LEU A 16 -18.90 6.89 12.06
N LEU A 17 -18.60 7.85 12.95
CA LEU A 17 -17.38 7.82 13.76
C LEU A 17 -17.35 6.65 14.74
N ILE A 18 -18.49 6.33 15.37
CA ILE A 18 -18.60 5.17 16.25
C ILE A 18 -18.32 3.88 15.46
N VAL A 19 -18.93 3.71 14.28
CA VAL A 19 -18.67 2.54 13.43
C VAL A 19 -17.20 2.47 12.99
N ALA A 20 -16.60 3.59 12.60
CA ALA A 20 -15.21 3.65 12.19
C ALA A 20 -14.24 3.30 13.33
N SER A 21 -14.57 3.67 14.58
CA SER A 21 -13.71 3.37 15.74
C SER A 21 -13.61 1.87 16.09
N PHE A 22 -14.51 1.04 15.56
CA PHE A 22 -14.44 -0.42 15.72
C PHE A 22 -13.68 -1.12 14.59
N GLN A 23 -13.24 -0.39 13.56
CA GLN A 23 -12.43 -0.98 12.48
C GLN A 23 -11.00 -1.23 12.98
N PRO A 24 -10.38 -2.35 12.60
CA PRO A 24 -8.97 -2.59 12.89
C PRO A 24 -8.10 -1.55 12.20
N ASP A 25 -7.04 -1.13 12.89
CA ASP A 25 -6.00 -0.23 12.39
C ASP A 25 -4.94 -0.95 11.54
N THR A 26 -5.03 -2.29 11.48
CA THR A 26 -4.08 -3.15 10.78
C THR A 26 -4.77 -3.92 9.65
N MET A 27 -4.12 -3.96 8.48
CA MET A 27 -4.55 -4.73 7.33
C MET A 27 -3.37 -5.56 6.82
N GLU A 28 -3.57 -6.87 6.70
CA GLU A 28 -2.59 -7.79 6.12
C GLU A 28 -3.06 -8.21 4.72
N VAL A 29 -2.15 -8.15 3.73
CA VAL A 29 -2.43 -8.54 2.35
C VAL A 29 -1.36 -9.54 1.89
N THR A 30 -1.79 -10.76 1.58
CA THR A 30 -0.91 -11.82 1.05
C THR A 30 -1.23 -12.08 -0.42
N ARG A 31 -0.19 -12.23 -1.25
CA ARG A 31 -0.31 -12.66 -2.65
C ARG A 31 0.73 -13.74 -2.94
N SER A 32 0.36 -14.74 -3.72
CA SER A 32 1.27 -15.81 -4.15
C SER A 32 1.11 -16.08 -5.64
N THR A 33 2.20 -16.49 -6.28
CA THR A 33 2.22 -16.94 -7.67
C THR A 33 3.34 -17.97 -7.85
N THR A 34 3.20 -18.83 -8.86
CA THR A 34 4.23 -19.82 -9.19
C THR A 34 5.04 -19.32 -10.37
N ILE A 35 6.37 -19.31 -10.24
CA ILE A 35 7.29 -18.87 -11.29
C ILE A 35 8.20 -20.05 -11.63
N ALA A 36 8.30 -20.39 -12.91
CA ALA A 36 9.21 -21.41 -13.42
C ALA A 36 10.65 -20.88 -13.47
N ALA A 37 11.23 -20.55 -12.32
CA ALA A 37 12.59 -20.05 -12.18
C ALA A 37 13.23 -20.55 -10.87
N PRO A 38 14.58 -20.68 -10.82
CA PRO A 38 15.26 -20.97 -9.57
C PRO A 38 15.02 -19.88 -8.51
N PRO A 39 14.86 -20.22 -7.22
CA PRO A 39 14.61 -19.23 -6.16
C PRO A 39 15.65 -18.11 -6.09
N ALA A 40 16.93 -18.43 -6.34
CA ALA A 40 18.01 -17.45 -6.35
C ALA A 40 17.82 -16.38 -7.44
N ALA A 41 17.27 -16.74 -8.60
CA ALA A 41 17.01 -15.79 -9.68
C ALA A 41 15.86 -14.83 -9.32
N VAL A 42 14.81 -15.35 -8.66
CA VAL A 42 13.69 -14.54 -8.17
C VAL A 42 14.19 -13.58 -7.07
N PHE A 43 14.97 -14.09 -6.11
CA PHE A 43 15.51 -13.28 -5.03
C PHE A 43 16.41 -12.14 -5.54
N ALA A 44 17.26 -12.40 -6.54
CA ALA A 44 18.11 -11.36 -7.15
C ALA A 44 17.33 -10.22 -7.83
N VAL A 45 16.06 -10.44 -8.20
CA VAL A 45 15.19 -9.39 -8.75
C VAL A 45 14.49 -8.61 -7.65
N VAL A 46 14.01 -9.30 -6.62
CA VAL A 46 13.23 -8.70 -5.53
C VAL A 46 14.11 -7.97 -4.52
N ASN A 47 15.35 -8.42 -4.33
CA ASN A 47 16.31 -7.85 -3.37
C ASN A 47 16.99 -6.56 -3.86
N ASP A 48 16.77 -6.16 -5.12
CA ASP A 48 17.32 -4.92 -5.69
C ASP A 48 16.18 -3.95 -6.04
N PHE A 49 16.05 -2.88 -5.26
CA PHE A 49 15.01 -1.86 -5.47
C PHE A 49 15.11 -1.13 -6.81
N ARG A 50 16.27 -1.13 -7.46
CA ARG A 50 16.45 -0.53 -8.79
C ARG A 50 15.70 -1.32 -9.86
N ARG A 51 15.42 -2.60 -9.59
CA ARG A 51 14.68 -3.51 -10.46
C ARG A 51 13.20 -3.58 -10.11
N TRP A 52 12.75 -2.78 -9.17
CA TRP A 52 11.37 -2.79 -8.70
C TRP A 52 10.36 -2.50 -9.82
N ASP A 53 10.75 -1.69 -10.81
CA ASP A 53 9.91 -1.37 -11.98
C ASP A 53 9.66 -2.55 -12.92
N GLU A 54 10.51 -3.59 -12.88
CA GLU A 54 10.36 -4.77 -13.72
C GLU A 54 9.14 -5.61 -13.32
N TRP A 55 8.76 -5.59 -12.04
CA TRP A 55 7.76 -6.51 -11.48
C TRP A 55 6.67 -5.84 -10.64
N SER A 56 6.86 -4.60 -10.20
CA SER A 56 5.88 -3.91 -9.35
C SER A 56 4.58 -3.66 -10.11
N PRO A 57 3.43 -4.05 -9.55
CA PRO A 57 2.13 -3.72 -10.15
C PRO A 57 1.84 -2.21 -10.08
N TRP A 58 2.58 -1.46 -9.26
CA TRP A 58 2.37 -0.04 -9.01
C TRP A 58 3.30 0.87 -9.81
N ALA A 59 4.42 0.33 -10.32
CA ALA A 59 5.44 1.14 -10.99
C ALA A 59 4.91 1.94 -12.20
N LYS A 60 3.87 1.43 -12.85
CA LYS A 60 3.24 2.06 -14.02
C LYS A 60 1.97 2.84 -13.68
N LEU A 61 1.56 2.88 -12.41
CA LEU A 61 0.32 3.53 -12.01
C LEU A 61 0.43 5.06 -12.02
N ASP A 62 1.62 5.58 -11.73
CA ASP A 62 1.94 7.00 -11.79
C ASP A 62 3.17 7.22 -12.70
N PRO A 63 2.98 7.72 -13.94
CA PRO A 63 4.07 7.95 -14.87
C PRO A 63 4.94 9.16 -14.51
N GLU A 64 4.46 10.08 -13.68
CA GLU A 64 5.21 11.30 -13.28
C GLU A 64 6.01 11.09 -11.98
N MET A 65 5.92 9.89 -11.39
CA MET A 65 6.63 9.55 -10.17
C MET A 65 8.15 9.61 -10.36
N THR A 66 8.80 10.45 -9.56
CA THR A 66 10.26 10.50 -9.46
C THR A 66 10.73 9.65 -8.29
N LYS A 67 11.73 8.79 -8.51
CA LYS A 67 12.29 7.89 -7.49
C LYS A 67 13.74 8.24 -7.20
N THR A 68 14.06 8.38 -5.92
CA THR A 68 15.44 8.50 -5.43
C THR A 68 15.75 7.26 -4.61
N LEU A 69 16.80 6.55 -4.98
CA LEU A 69 17.28 5.37 -4.26
C LEU A 69 18.65 5.69 -3.66
N GLU A 70 18.80 5.44 -2.37
CA GLU A 70 20.04 5.66 -1.62
C GLU A 70 20.51 4.34 -1.01
N GLY A 71 21.79 4.25 -0.66
CA GLY A 71 22.36 3.04 -0.05
C GLY A 71 22.84 1.97 -1.05
N PRO A 72 23.19 0.77 -0.54
CA PRO A 72 23.68 -0.33 -1.36
C PRO A 72 22.58 -0.87 -2.28
N PRO A 73 22.93 -1.47 -3.44
CA PRO A 73 21.94 -2.06 -4.36
C PRO A 73 21.15 -3.23 -3.78
N THR A 74 21.70 -3.92 -2.78
CA THR A 74 21.15 -5.18 -2.26
C THR A 74 21.55 -5.38 -0.80
N GLY A 75 20.73 -6.08 -0.03
CA GLY A 75 21.07 -6.54 1.32
C GLY A 75 20.62 -5.58 2.41
N VAL A 76 21.19 -5.73 3.62
CA VAL A 76 20.77 -4.93 4.78
C VAL A 76 21.06 -3.45 4.55
N GLY A 77 20.02 -2.62 4.60
CA GLY A 77 20.11 -1.18 4.40
C GLY A 77 19.99 -0.72 2.94
N ALA A 78 19.68 -1.63 2.01
CA ALA A 78 19.23 -1.32 0.65
C ALA A 78 17.76 -0.88 0.63
#